data_AF-A0A7R9HTL0-F1
#
_entry.id   AF-A0A7R9HTL0-F1
#
_cell.length_a   1.000
_cell.length_b   1.000
_cell.length_c   1.000
_cell.angle_alpha   90.00
_cell.angle_beta   90.00
_cell.angle_gamma   90.00
#
_symmetry.space_group_name_H-M   'P 1'
#
loop_
_entity.id
_entity.type
_entity.pdbx_description
1 polymer ?
#
loop_
_entity_poly.entity_id
_entity_poly.type
_entity_poly.pdbx_seq_one_letter_code
_entity_poly.pdbx_strand_id
1 'polypeptide(L)'
;MKTVKLFQWVRTFPSMMSHRRGYDYLFPWVDLAQDELMELKSSPWYIAGSRDSGIGSRTDLYDVLVNVPAREITVAPHAKESMVMTKSHRDIAVFMVQLAGSEEVTELHLIREIADKTKELLDQLRTLATVKTPEGKLMVSIESIREKTLPPALDNFLFNLAVAENLIIL
;
A
#
# COMPACT_ATOMS: atom_id res chain seq x y z
N MET A 1 13.58 -13.78 -12.68
CA MET A 1 12.56 -14.62 -11.99
C MET A 1 11.74 -15.38 -13.04
N LYS A 2 11.28 -16.62 -12.77
CA LYS A 2 10.37 -17.35 -13.70
C LYS A 2 8.95 -16.73 -13.67
N THR A 3 8.24 -16.70 -14.81
CA THR A 3 6.88 -16.10 -14.92
C THR A 3 5.90 -16.61 -13.88
N VAL A 4 5.86 -17.93 -13.68
CA VAL A 4 4.93 -18.56 -12.71
C VAL A 4 5.13 -18.00 -11.30
N LYS A 5 6.38 -17.75 -10.89
CA LYS A 5 6.67 -17.21 -9.57
C LYS A 5 6.22 -15.75 -9.45
N LEU A 6 6.52 -14.90 -10.45
CA LEU A 6 6.07 -13.50 -10.46
C LEU A 6 4.54 -13.41 -10.33
N PHE A 7 3.83 -14.20 -11.13
CA PHE A 7 2.38 -14.26 -11.12
C PHE A 7 1.83 -14.67 -9.75
N GLN A 8 2.43 -15.67 -9.11
CA GLN A 8 2.05 -16.08 -7.75
C GLN A 8 2.24 -14.95 -6.75
N TRP A 9 3.37 -14.24 -6.78
CA TRP A 9 3.64 -13.11 -5.88
C TRP A 9 2.63 -11.97 -6.07
N VAL A 10 2.33 -11.59 -7.30
CA VAL A 10 1.41 -10.48 -7.55
C VAL A 10 -0.02 -10.87 -7.14
N ARG A 11 -0.44 -12.11 -7.40
CA ARG A 11 -1.78 -12.59 -7.05
C ARG A 11 -2.02 -12.79 -5.55
N THR A 12 -1.00 -12.82 -4.70
CA THR A 12 -1.19 -12.90 -3.25
C THR A 12 -1.47 -11.54 -2.61
N PHE A 13 -1.16 -10.42 -3.27
CA PHE A 13 -1.40 -9.08 -2.71
C PHE A 13 -2.85 -8.82 -2.31
N PRO A 14 -3.87 -9.14 -3.14
CA PRO A 14 -5.27 -8.96 -2.74
C PRO A 14 -5.65 -9.72 -1.47
N SER A 15 -5.06 -10.89 -1.23
CA SER A 15 -5.31 -11.66 0.00
C SER A 15 -4.82 -10.94 1.26
N MET A 16 -3.77 -10.11 1.13
CA MET A 16 -3.24 -9.28 2.22
C MET A 16 -3.97 -7.94 2.40
N MET A 17 -4.89 -7.60 1.49
CA MET A 17 -5.68 -6.37 1.50
C MET A 17 -7.18 -6.69 1.43
N SER A 18 -7.63 -7.64 2.25
CA SER A 18 -9.00 -8.19 2.20
C SER A 18 -10.11 -7.15 2.43
N HIS A 19 -9.78 -6.00 3.03
CA HIS A 19 -10.69 -4.86 3.18
C HIS A 19 -10.96 -4.09 1.88
N ARG A 20 -10.14 -4.29 0.84
CA ARG A 20 -10.25 -3.63 -0.47
C ARG A 20 -10.70 -4.61 -1.55
N ARG A 21 -11.40 -4.08 -2.57
CA ARG A 21 -11.58 -4.77 -3.85
C ARG A 21 -10.31 -4.59 -4.68
N GLY A 22 -9.30 -5.42 -4.41
CA GLY A 22 -7.92 -5.21 -4.91
C GLY A 22 -7.62 -5.80 -6.29
N TYR A 23 -8.55 -6.53 -6.91
CA TYR A 23 -8.27 -7.26 -8.15
C TYR A 23 -8.27 -6.36 -9.39
N ASP A 24 -9.03 -5.27 -9.38
CA ASP A 24 -9.23 -4.40 -10.56
C ASP A 24 -7.99 -3.58 -10.92
N TYR A 25 -7.04 -3.45 -9.99
CA TYR A 25 -5.81 -2.67 -10.15
C TYR A 25 -4.56 -3.56 -10.10
N LEU A 26 -4.75 -4.86 -10.33
CA LEU A 26 -3.69 -5.85 -10.34
C LEU A 26 -3.33 -6.18 -11.78
N PHE A 27 -2.06 -5.98 -12.12
CA PHE A 27 -1.49 -6.33 -13.41
C PHE A 27 -0.42 -7.39 -13.16
N PRO A 28 -0.78 -8.69 -13.05
CA PRO A 28 0.15 -9.75 -12.68
C PRO A 28 1.39 -9.86 -13.58
N TRP A 29 1.24 -9.34 -14.80
CA TRP A 29 2.23 -9.35 -15.84
C TRP A 29 2.05 -8.13 -16.75
N VAL A 30 3.15 -7.42 -17.02
CA VAL A 30 3.26 -6.37 -18.03
C VAL A 30 4.60 -6.49 -18.76
N ASP A 31 4.53 -6.47 -20.08
CA ASP A 31 5.66 -6.52 -21.02
C ASP A 31 6.16 -5.13 -21.44
N LEU A 32 5.59 -4.07 -20.87
CA LEU A 32 5.90 -2.67 -21.17
C LEU A 32 5.56 -2.27 -22.61
N ALA A 33 4.58 -2.96 -23.20
CA ALA A 33 3.99 -2.55 -24.47
C ALA A 33 3.23 -1.23 -24.30
N GLN A 34 3.13 -0.42 -25.38
CA GLN A 34 2.61 0.94 -25.25
C GLN A 34 1.16 1.00 -24.77
N ASP A 35 0.32 0.06 -25.20
CA ASP A 35 -1.05 -0.12 -24.74
C ASP A 35 -1.13 -0.44 -23.25
N GLU A 36 -0.31 -1.37 -22.75
CA GLU A 36 -0.21 -1.67 -21.31
C GLU A 36 0.26 -0.44 -20.52
N LEU A 37 1.25 0.30 -21.03
CA LEU A 37 1.74 1.51 -20.39
C LEU A 37 0.67 2.60 -20.32
N MET A 38 -0.16 2.74 -21.35
CA MET A 38 -1.29 3.67 -21.33
C MET A 38 -2.33 3.25 -20.29
N GLU A 39 -2.63 1.96 -20.18
CA GLU A 39 -3.55 1.42 -19.18
C GLU A 39 -3.04 1.65 -17.75
N LEU A 40 -1.77 1.34 -17.48
CA LEU A 40 -1.14 1.60 -16.18
C LEU A 40 -1.21 3.08 -15.82
N LYS A 41 -0.87 3.97 -16.75
CA LYS A 41 -0.91 5.44 -16.52
C LYS A 41 -2.32 6.00 -16.38
N SER A 42 -3.33 5.32 -16.90
CA SER A 42 -4.74 5.70 -16.73
C SER A 42 -5.30 5.28 -15.37
N SER A 43 -4.65 4.33 -14.70
CA SER A 43 -5.07 3.83 -13.40
C SER A 43 -4.62 4.78 -12.28
N PRO A 44 -5.50 5.13 -11.31
CA PRO A 44 -5.14 5.99 -10.18
C PRO A 44 -4.07 5.36 -9.28
N TRP A 45 -4.03 4.04 -9.21
CA TRP A 45 -3.01 3.23 -8.53
C TRP A 45 -2.99 1.84 -9.15
N TYR A 46 -1.89 1.11 -8.98
CA TYR A 46 -1.80 -0.28 -9.45
C TYR A 46 -0.71 -1.06 -8.73
N ILE A 47 -0.81 -2.38 -8.83
CA ILE A 47 0.27 -3.31 -8.50
C ILE A 47 0.58 -4.08 -9.78
N ALA A 48 1.75 -3.84 -10.35
CA ALA A 48 2.17 -4.43 -11.61
C ALA A 48 3.40 -5.33 -11.44
N GLY A 49 3.38 -6.50 -12.06
CA GLY A 49 4.52 -7.39 -12.17
C GLY A 49 5.18 -7.28 -13.53
N SER A 50 6.48 -7.01 -13.57
CA SER A 50 7.26 -7.08 -14.81
C SER A 50 8.48 -8.00 -14.66
N ARG A 51 8.89 -8.63 -15.77
CA ARG A 51 10.18 -9.32 -15.84
C ARG A 51 11.27 -8.49 -16.49
N ASP A 52 10.92 -7.39 -17.14
CA ASP A 52 11.89 -6.53 -17.79
C ASP A 52 12.65 -5.74 -16.72
N SER A 53 13.96 -5.94 -16.66
CA SER A 53 14.84 -5.17 -15.76
C SER A 53 14.86 -3.67 -16.11
N GLY A 54 14.50 -3.29 -17.33
CA GLY A 54 14.35 -1.92 -17.79
C GLY A 54 13.33 -1.12 -16.98
N ILE A 55 12.40 -1.78 -16.29
CA ILE A 55 11.43 -1.10 -15.41
C ILE A 55 12.13 -0.21 -14.37
N GLY A 56 13.31 -0.61 -13.87
CA GLY A 56 14.05 0.16 -12.86
C GLY A 56 14.52 1.54 -13.33
N SER A 57 14.61 1.76 -14.64
CA SER A 57 14.95 3.07 -15.22
C SER A 57 13.71 3.95 -15.48
N ARG A 58 12.52 3.36 -15.42
CA ARG A 58 11.23 4.00 -15.73
C ARG A 58 10.57 4.51 -14.45
N THR A 59 11.22 5.46 -13.79
CA THR A 59 10.68 6.06 -12.56
C THR A 59 9.37 6.79 -12.77
N ASP A 60 8.94 7.02 -14.02
CA ASP A 60 7.60 7.52 -14.37
C ASP A 60 6.49 6.47 -14.22
N LEU A 61 6.83 5.20 -13.98
CA LEU A 61 5.89 4.07 -13.90
C LEU A 61 5.75 3.47 -12.50
N TYR A 62 6.34 4.06 -11.46
CA TYR A 62 6.13 3.56 -10.11
C TYR A 62 6.52 4.60 -9.07
N ASP A 63 5.87 4.53 -7.92
CA ASP A 63 6.33 5.17 -6.70
C ASP A 63 7.30 4.26 -5.94
N VAL A 64 7.01 2.95 -5.94
CA VAL A 64 7.79 1.91 -5.28
C VAL A 64 8.02 0.74 -6.24
N LEU A 65 9.28 0.35 -6.40
CA LEU A 65 9.70 -0.83 -7.14
C LEU A 65 10.26 -1.87 -6.16
N VAL A 66 9.72 -3.09 -6.22
CA VAL A 66 10.21 -4.22 -5.42
C VAL A 66 10.95 -5.19 -6.33
N ASN A 67 12.27 -5.19 -6.26
CA ASN A 67 13.12 -6.14 -6.96
C ASN A 67 13.26 -7.42 -6.14
N VAL A 68 12.32 -8.35 -6.33
CA VAL A 68 12.24 -9.62 -5.57
C VAL A 68 13.55 -10.44 -5.67
N PRO A 69 14.16 -10.64 -6.85
CA PRO A 69 15.44 -11.35 -6.95
C PRO A 69 16.59 -10.68 -6.18
N ALA A 70 16.70 -9.35 -6.24
CA ALA A 70 17.76 -8.61 -5.55
C ALA A 70 17.44 -8.35 -4.07
N ARG A 71 16.21 -8.62 -3.62
CA ARG A 71 15.68 -8.27 -2.29
C ARG A 71 15.83 -6.77 -1.99
N GLU A 72 15.58 -5.96 -3.01
CA GLU A 72 15.75 -4.51 -2.95
C GLU A 72 14.41 -3.82 -3.16
N ILE A 73 14.21 -2.72 -2.43
CA ILE A 73 13.08 -1.82 -2.59
C ILE A 73 13.64 -0.47 -3.01
N THR A 74 13.14 0.06 -4.12
CA THR A 74 13.52 1.38 -4.64
C THR A 74 12.30 2.29 -4.60
N VAL A 75 12.45 3.47 -4.00
CA VAL A 75 11.44 4.53 -4.05
C VAL A 75 11.84 5.52 -5.12
N ALA A 76 10.93 5.81 -6.05
CA ALA A 76 11.17 6.76 -7.12
C ALA A 76 11.37 8.18 -6.55
N PRO A 77 12.19 9.05 -7.20
CA PRO A 77 12.52 10.35 -6.65
C PRO A 77 11.31 11.23 -6.28
N HIS A 78 10.26 11.22 -7.10
CA HIS A 78 9.04 12.02 -6.87
C HIS A 78 8.19 11.51 -5.70
N ALA A 79 8.31 10.24 -5.32
CA ALA A 79 7.54 9.62 -4.25
C ALA A 79 8.27 9.63 -2.89
N LYS A 80 9.54 10.06 -2.84
CA LYS A 80 10.38 9.98 -1.63
C LYS A 80 9.76 10.67 -0.42
N GLU A 81 9.17 11.86 -0.61
CA GLU A 81 8.58 12.63 0.49
C GLU A 81 7.30 11.96 1.04
N SER A 82 6.50 11.35 0.16
CA SER A 82 5.28 10.62 0.56
C SER A 82 5.58 9.26 1.19
N MET A 83 6.76 8.70 0.94
CA MET A 83 7.18 7.36 1.39
C MET A 83 8.19 7.41 2.56
N VAL A 84 8.27 8.54 3.28
CA VAL A 84 9.12 8.65 4.48
C VAL A 84 8.62 7.68 5.55
N MET A 85 9.49 6.77 5.97
CA MET A 85 9.16 5.76 6.97
C MET A 85 8.87 6.38 8.33
N THR A 86 7.73 5.98 8.90
CA THR A 86 7.30 6.37 10.25
C THR A 86 7.45 5.19 11.22
N LYS A 87 7.26 5.45 12.51
CA LYS A 87 7.19 4.37 13.51
C LYS A 87 6.16 3.30 13.14
N SER A 88 4.99 3.70 12.64
CA SER A 88 3.92 2.79 12.23
C SER A 88 4.39 1.79 11.16
N HIS A 89 5.13 2.25 10.16
CA HIS A 89 5.68 1.39 9.12
C HIS A 89 6.66 0.35 9.71
N ARG A 90 7.54 0.78 10.62
CA ARG A 90 8.49 -0.10 11.30
C ARG A 90 7.77 -1.16 12.14
N ASP A 91 6.76 -0.76 12.90
CA ASP A 91 6.01 -1.66 13.78
C ASP A 91 5.27 -2.73 12.96
N ILE A 92 4.65 -2.35 11.82
CA ILE A 92 4.01 -3.30 10.88
C ILE A 92 5.05 -4.25 10.27
N ALA A 93 6.20 -3.74 9.85
CA ALA A 93 7.26 -4.57 9.28
C ALA A 93 7.80 -5.60 10.28
N VAL A 94 8.05 -5.19 11.52
CA VAL A 94 8.49 -6.10 12.60
C VAL A 94 7.42 -7.17 12.85
N PHE A 95 6.15 -6.79 12.92
CA PHE A 95 5.03 -7.71 13.07
C PHE A 95 5.01 -8.76 11.93
N MET A 96 5.12 -8.33 10.67
CA MET A 96 5.11 -9.23 9.51
C MET A 96 6.30 -10.20 9.53
N VAL A 97 7.48 -9.75 9.93
CA VAL A 97 8.68 -10.61 10.03
C VAL A 97 8.51 -11.66 11.14
N GLN A 98 7.96 -11.28 12.29
CA GLN A 98 7.69 -12.20 13.39
C GLN A 98 6.62 -13.25 13.02
N LEU A 99 5.55 -12.79 12.36
CA LEU A 99 4.48 -13.67 11.90
C LEU A 99 5.00 -14.70 10.88
N ALA A 100 5.84 -14.26 9.93
CA ALA A 100 6.43 -15.13 8.92
C ALA A 100 7.49 -16.10 9.47
N GLY A 101 8.10 -15.79 10.62
CA GLY A 101 9.10 -16.63 11.27
C GLY A 101 8.55 -17.71 12.19
N SER A 102 7.23 -17.79 12.36
CA SER A 102 6.57 -18.70 13.29
C SER A 102 6.25 -20.04 12.60
N GLU A 103 6.76 -21.15 13.13
CA GLU A 103 6.70 -22.48 12.47
C GLU A 103 5.29 -23.09 12.35
N GLU A 104 4.30 -22.60 13.12
CA GLU A 104 2.94 -23.15 13.15
C GLU A 104 1.88 -22.32 12.37
N VAL A 105 2.32 -21.33 11.58
CA VAL A 105 1.40 -20.41 10.91
C VAL A 105 0.92 -20.96 9.57
N THR A 106 -0.38 -21.25 9.47
CA THR A 106 -1.03 -21.54 8.18
C THR A 106 -1.20 -20.28 7.34
N GLU A 107 -1.29 -20.40 6.02
CA GLU A 107 -1.53 -19.25 5.12
C GLU A 107 -2.79 -18.46 5.50
N LEU A 108 -3.85 -19.16 5.92
CA LEU A 108 -5.09 -18.54 6.36
C LEU A 108 -4.92 -17.75 7.66
N HIS A 109 -4.12 -18.28 8.60
CA HIS A 109 -3.78 -17.55 9.83
C HIS A 109 -2.98 -16.29 9.49
N LEU A 110 -1.98 -16.39 8.61
CA LEU A 110 -1.19 -15.25 8.16
C LEU A 110 -2.06 -14.14 7.55
N ILE A 111 -2.98 -14.51 6.65
CA ILE A 111 -3.92 -13.57 6.03
C ILE A 111 -4.80 -12.87 7.08
N ARG A 112 -5.31 -13.62 8.06
CA ARG A 112 -6.14 -13.06 9.14
C ARG A 112 -5.38 -12.08 10.02
N GLU A 113 -4.18 -12.46 10.47
CA GLU A 113 -3.34 -11.61 11.32
C GLU A 113 -2.96 -10.31 10.62
N ILE A 114 -2.62 -10.35 9.33
CA ILE A 114 -2.35 -9.14 8.53
C ILE A 114 -3.61 -8.28 8.38
N ALA A 115 -4.77 -8.90 8.14
CA ALA A 115 -6.04 -8.19 8.03
C ALA A 115 -6.42 -7.50 9.35
N ASP A 116 -6.25 -8.18 10.48
CA ASP A 116 -6.51 -7.63 11.82
C ASP A 116 -5.55 -6.48 12.13
N LYS A 117 -4.25 -6.63 11.82
CA LYS A 117 -3.27 -5.55 11.97
C LYS A 117 -3.59 -4.34 11.11
N THR A 118 -4.06 -4.56 9.90
CA THR A 118 -4.51 -3.49 9.00
C THR A 118 -5.75 -2.80 9.56
N LYS A 119 -6.71 -3.58 10.08
CA LYS A 119 -7.90 -3.04 10.72
C LYS A 119 -7.57 -2.20 11.94
N GLU A 120 -6.64 -2.61 12.80
CA GLU A 120 -6.16 -1.81 13.94
C GLU A 120 -5.66 -0.42 13.49
N LEU A 121 -4.85 -0.37 12.43
CA LEU A 121 -4.35 0.88 11.85
C LEU A 121 -5.50 1.77 11.34
N LEU A 122 -6.49 1.18 10.66
CA LEU A 122 -7.65 1.90 10.15
C LEU A 122 -8.56 2.39 11.29
N ASP A 123 -8.73 1.61 12.34
CA ASP A 123 -9.53 2.00 13.49
C ASP A 123 -8.85 3.14 14.27
N GLN A 124 -7.52 3.13 14.39
CA GLN A 124 -6.75 4.26 14.90
C GLN A 124 -6.98 5.53 14.07
N LEU A 125 -6.93 5.43 12.74
CA LEU A 125 -7.25 6.56 11.87
C LEU A 125 -8.69 7.05 12.06
N ARG A 126 -9.67 6.15 12.20
CA ARG A 126 -11.07 6.50 12.44
C ARG A 126 -11.29 7.23 13.76
N THR A 127 -10.45 7.01 14.78
CA THR A 127 -10.52 7.82 16.02
C THR A 127 -10.22 9.30 15.79
N LEU A 128 -9.61 9.64 14.65
CA LEU A 128 -9.35 11.02 14.24
C LEU A 128 -10.53 11.64 13.48
N ALA A 129 -11.56 10.85 13.14
CA ALA A 129 -12.71 11.31 12.37
C ALA A 129 -13.71 12.04 13.27
N THR A 130 -13.73 13.37 13.19
CA THR A 130 -14.55 14.25 14.01
C THR A 130 -15.72 14.88 13.23
N VAL A 131 -15.65 14.90 11.89
CA VAL A 131 -16.64 15.57 11.04
C VAL A 131 -17.70 14.57 10.59
N LYS A 132 -18.97 14.90 10.81
CA LYS A 132 -20.10 14.08 10.36
C LYS A 132 -20.69 14.65 9.06
N THR A 133 -20.68 13.83 8.01
CA THR A 133 -21.33 14.16 6.73
C THR A 133 -22.86 14.21 6.87
N PRO A 134 -23.58 14.83 5.92
CA PRO A 134 -25.05 14.79 5.87
C PRO A 134 -25.62 13.37 5.87
N GLU A 135 -24.85 12.42 5.33
CA GLU A 135 -25.17 10.98 5.25
C GLU A 135 -24.88 10.22 6.56
N GLY A 136 -24.35 10.92 7.58
CA GLY A 136 -24.06 10.38 8.90
C GLY A 136 -22.70 9.66 9.01
N LYS A 137 -21.92 9.58 7.94
CA LYS A 137 -20.55 9.02 7.94
C LYS A 137 -19.58 9.98 8.64
N LEU A 138 -18.75 9.44 9.53
CA LEU A 138 -17.65 10.17 10.16
C LEU A 138 -16.44 10.22 9.23
N MET A 139 -15.87 11.41 9.06
CA MET A 139 -14.71 11.69 8.22
C MET A 139 -13.66 12.49 8.99
N VAL A 140 -12.41 12.33 8.58
CA VAL A 140 -11.25 13.05 9.07
C VAL A 140 -11.13 14.35 8.25
N SER A 141 -11.02 15.49 8.90
CA SER A 141 -10.69 16.76 8.22
C SER A 141 -9.18 16.96 8.19
N ILE A 142 -8.68 17.75 7.22
CA ILE A 142 -7.25 18.09 7.14
C ILE A 142 -6.79 18.78 8.43
N GLU A 143 -7.63 19.66 8.98
CA GLU A 143 -7.36 20.39 10.21
C GLU A 143 -7.23 19.42 11.39
N SER A 144 -8.10 18.41 11.47
CA SER A 144 -8.09 17.42 12.56
C SER A 144 -6.79 16.60 12.62
N ILE A 145 -6.13 16.37 11.49
CA ILE A 145 -4.81 15.70 11.44
C ILE A 145 -3.72 16.70 11.85
N ARG A 146 -3.76 17.92 11.29
CA ARG A 146 -2.73 18.95 11.49
C ARG A 146 -2.71 19.55 12.90
N GLU A 147 -3.87 19.68 13.54
CA GLU A 147 -4.03 20.20 14.90
C GLU A 147 -3.30 19.37 15.96
N LYS A 148 -3.05 18.09 15.69
CA LYS A 148 -2.35 17.21 16.63
C LYS A 148 -0.84 17.43 16.70
N THR A 149 -0.29 18.39 15.93
CA THR A 149 1.17 18.69 15.89
C THR A 149 2.01 17.43 15.73
N LEU A 150 1.55 16.52 14.86
CA LEU A 150 2.25 15.27 14.58
C LEU A 150 3.56 15.55 13.84
N PRO A 151 4.57 14.66 13.96
CA PRO A 151 5.75 14.73 13.11
C PRO A 151 5.33 14.77 11.62
N PRO A 152 5.96 15.58 10.76
CA PRO A 152 5.51 15.78 9.37
C PRO A 152 5.34 14.49 8.56
N ALA A 153 6.22 13.50 8.76
CA ALA A 153 6.11 12.21 8.09
C ALA A 153 4.87 11.40 8.55
N LEU A 154 4.48 11.52 9.81
CA LEU A 154 3.29 10.86 10.35
C LEU A 154 2.01 11.56 9.88
N ASP A 155 2.03 12.90 9.82
CA ASP A 155 0.93 13.71 9.27
C ASP A 155 0.64 13.31 7.81
N ASN A 156 1.67 13.34 6.96
CA ASN A 156 1.58 12.94 5.56
C ASN A 156 1.11 11.49 5.39
N PHE A 157 1.60 10.57 6.22
CA PHE A 157 1.17 9.17 6.19
C PHE A 157 -0.33 9.02 6.50
N LEU A 158 -0.81 9.66 7.57
CA LEU A 158 -2.22 9.59 7.97
C LEU A 158 -3.13 10.27 6.95
N PHE A 159 -2.69 11.39 6.37
CA PHE A 159 -3.39 12.05 5.27
C PHE A 159 -3.53 11.12 4.06
N ASN A 160 -2.43 10.54 3.58
CA ASN A 160 -2.43 9.63 2.44
C ASN A 160 -3.27 8.37 2.72
N LEU A 161 -3.21 7.84 3.94
CA LEU A 161 -4.04 6.71 4.35
C LEU A 161 -5.54 7.07 4.35
N ALA A 162 -5.90 8.26 4.83
CA ALA A 162 -7.29 8.73 4.82
C ALA A 162 -7.83 8.96 3.40
N VAL A 163 -7.00 9.47 2.49
CA VAL A 163 -7.32 9.57 1.06
C VAL A 163 -7.54 8.18 0.47
N ALA A 164 -6.62 7.24 0.69
CA ALA A 164 -6.68 5.89 0.14
C ALA A 164 -7.89 5.08 0.62
N GLU A 165 -8.38 5.36 1.83
CA GLU A 165 -9.51 4.67 2.45
C GLU A 165 -10.84 5.43 2.32
N ASN A 166 -10.84 6.55 1.57
CA ASN A 166 -12.01 7.42 1.38
C ASN A 166 -12.63 7.85 2.73
N LEU A 167 -11.76 8.26 3.66
CA LEU A 167 -12.09 8.71 5.02
C LEU A 167 -11.79 10.20 5.24
N ILE A 168 -11.40 10.94 4.20
CA ILE A 168 -11.04 12.36 4.30
C ILE A 168 -12.12 13.26 3.69
N ILE A 169 -12.37 14.41 4.32
CA ILE A 169 -13.06 15.55 3.72
C ILE A 169 -12.05 16.68 3.51
N LEU A 170 -12.02 17.21 2.29
CA LEU A 170 -11.14 18.29 1.85
C LEU A 170 -11.79 19.66 2.06
#